data_AF-A0AAE0GF51-F1
#
_entry.id   AF-A0AAE0GF51-F1
#
_cell.length_a   1.000
_cell.length_b   1.000
_cell.length_c   1.000
_cell.angle_alpha   90.00
_cell.angle_beta   90.00
_cell.angle_gamma   90.00
#
_symmetry.space_group_name_H-M   'P 1'
#
loop_
_entity.id
_entity.type
_entity.pdbx_description
1 polymer ?
#
loop_
_entity_poly.entity_id
_entity_poly.type
_entity_poly.pdbx_seq_one_letter_code
_entity_poly.pdbx_strand_id
1 'polypeptide(L)'
;MNTGSPISEKKKYDRPENGVASKNTAKMRQAGSGITGSIENLQRNLKALDEDIKKDNEGKKEYEDQIARLSRRKATLEARVAENKAWADTYDSDIGPFQDRYDALVKEIHHLYADATVRHKVAIELLMKEFQYHPIFKRWNDDFSSTPFKPAAA
;
A
#
# COMPACT_ATOMS: atom_id res chain seq x y z
N MET A 1 -56.84 75.59 77.58
CA MET A 1 -57.79 75.98 76.53
C MET A 1 -57.24 75.50 75.19
N ASN A 2 -58.02 74.67 74.50
CA ASN A 2 -57.73 74.13 73.18
C ASN A 2 -58.36 75.07 72.14
N THR A 3 -57.60 75.51 71.13
CA THR A 3 -58.15 76.01 69.87
C THR A 3 -57.21 75.59 68.76
N GLY A 4 -57.70 74.68 67.92
CA GLY A 4 -56.96 74.03 66.85
C GLY A 4 -56.62 74.92 65.66
N SER A 5 -55.75 74.37 64.82
CA SER A 5 -55.41 74.84 63.47
C SER A 5 -55.09 73.63 62.59
N PRO A 6 -55.28 73.73 61.26
CA PRO A 6 -56.08 72.77 60.51
C PRO A 6 -55.30 71.64 59.84
N ILE A 7 -56.03 70.54 59.60
CA ILE A 7 -55.64 69.37 58.80
C ILE A 7 -55.25 69.82 57.39
N SER A 8 -54.01 69.56 56.97
CA SER A 8 -53.55 69.77 55.60
C SER A 8 -54.05 68.61 54.70
N GLU A 9 -55.02 68.89 53.83
CA GLU A 9 -55.41 68.01 52.73
C GLU A 9 -54.24 67.82 51.75
N LYS A 10 -53.72 66.60 51.64
CA LYS A 10 -52.84 66.23 50.52
C LYS A 10 -53.71 65.98 49.28
N LYS A 11 -53.71 66.93 48.35
CA LYS A 11 -54.24 66.74 46.99
C LYS A 11 -53.60 65.51 46.34
N LYS A 12 -54.41 64.51 45.98
CA LYS A 12 -54.02 63.45 45.04
C LYS A 12 -53.89 64.11 43.67
N TYR A 13 -52.68 64.08 43.09
CA TYR A 13 -52.48 64.43 41.69
C TYR A 13 -52.83 63.21 40.84
N ASP A 14 -53.83 63.36 39.97
CA ASP A 14 -54.12 62.40 38.92
C ASP A 14 -52.95 62.33 37.93
N ARG A 15 -52.49 61.11 37.67
CA ARG A 15 -51.40 60.80 36.74
C ARG A 15 -51.98 60.79 35.32
N PRO A 16 -51.46 61.60 34.37
CA PRO A 16 -51.97 61.57 33.01
C PRO A 16 -51.68 60.22 32.34
N GLU A 17 -52.66 59.74 31.59
CA GLU A 17 -52.72 58.43 30.97
C GLU A 17 -51.64 58.23 29.88
N ASN A 18 -50.54 57.58 30.24
CA ASN A 18 -49.42 57.22 29.34
C ASN A 18 -49.69 55.97 28.47
N GLY A 19 -50.91 55.80 27.95
CA GLY A 19 -51.30 54.60 27.21
C GLY A 19 -50.67 54.45 25.81
N VAL A 20 -50.39 55.58 25.14
CA VAL A 20 -49.91 55.59 23.74
C VAL A 20 -48.37 55.45 23.65
N ALA A 21 -47.64 56.11 24.55
CA ALA A 21 -46.18 55.97 24.67
C ALA A 21 -45.77 54.53 25.09
N SER A 22 -46.61 53.88 25.91
CA SER A 22 -46.42 52.48 26.33
C SER A 22 -46.58 51.49 25.16
N LYS A 23 -47.58 51.69 24.29
CA LYS A 23 -47.81 50.81 23.12
C LYS A 23 -46.70 50.93 22.07
N ASN A 24 -46.18 52.14 21.84
CA ASN A 24 -45.07 52.36 20.90
C ASN A 24 -43.75 51.79 21.43
N THR A 25 -43.48 51.94 22.73
CA THR A 25 -42.31 51.30 23.35
C THR A 25 -42.41 49.78 23.39
N ALA A 26 -43.62 49.21 23.55
CA ALA A 26 -43.86 47.77 23.46
C ALA A 26 -43.59 47.23 22.04
N LYS A 27 -44.09 47.89 20.99
CA LYS A 27 -43.81 47.52 19.58
C LYS A 27 -42.32 47.63 19.25
N MET A 28 -41.65 48.67 19.72
CA MET A 28 -40.22 48.86 19.54
C MET A 28 -39.39 47.78 20.26
N ARG A 29 -39.79 47.39 21.48
CA ARG A 29 -39.18 46.26 22.22
C ARG A 29 -39.40 44.92 21.51
N GLN A 30 -40.59 44.70 20.95
CA GLN A 30 -40.89 43.49 20.20
C GLN A 30 -40.09 43.41 18.89
N ALA A 31 -40.00 44.52 18.14
CA ALA A 31 -39.16 44.61 16.96
C ALA A 31 -37.67 44.45 17.29
N GLY A 32 -37.20 45.09 18.35
CA GLY A 32 -35.82 44.95 18.85
C GLY A 32 -35.50 43.51 19.28
N SER A 33 -36.42 42.84 19.97
CA SER A 33 -36.27 41.43 20.34
C SER A 33 -36.23 40.50 19.13
N GLY A 34 -37.03 40.78 18.09
CA GLY A 34 -37.01 40.01 16.83
C GLY A 34 -35.69 40.17 16.09
N ILE A 35 -35.18 41.41 15.99
CA ILE A 35 -33.88 41.72 15.37
C ILE A 35 -32.74 41.05 16.14
N THR A 36 -32.71 41.16 17.46
CA THR A 36 -31.71 40.51 18.31
C THR A 36 -31.74 38.98 18.15
N GLY A 37 -32.93 38.37 18.15
CA GLY A 37 -33.07 36.93 17.93
C GLY A 37 -32.56 36.47 16.56
N SER A 38 -32.81 37.25 15.49
CA SER A 38 -32.24 36.97 14.17
C SER A 38 -30.72 37.14 14.12
N ILE A 39 -30.15 38.13 14.83
CA ILE A 39 -28.70 38.32 14.92
C ILE A 39 -28.05 37.15 15.67
N GLU A 40 -28.65 36.70 16.78
CA GLU A 40 -28.16 35.54 17.52
C GLU A 40 -28.19 34.26 16.67
N ASN A 41 -29.25 34.06 15.88
CA ASN A 41 -29.34 32.93 14.95
C ASN A 41 -28.27 33.01 13.86
N LEU A 42 -28.05 34.18 13.27
CA LEU A 42 -26.99 34.37 12.27
C LEU A 42 -25.59 34.13 12.85
N GLN A 43 -25.34 34.57 14.08
CA GLN A 43 -24.07 34.31 14.77
C GLN A 43 -23.86 32.82 15.06
N ARG A 44 -24.91 32.08 15.44
CA ARG A 44 -24.84 30.62 15.61
C ARG A 44 -24.56 29.93 14.28
N ASN A 45 -25.24 30.34 13.21
CA ASN A 45 -25.03 29.78 11.89
C ASN A 45 -23.62 30.06 11.37
N LEU A 46 -23.08 31.26 11.57
CA LEU A 46 -21.69 31.58 11.22
C LEU A 46 -20.70 30.70 11.97
N LYS A 47 -20.89 30.49 13.27
CA LYS A 47 -20.04 29.61 14.07
C LYS A 47 -20.10 28.15 13.59
N ALA A 48 -21.30 27.65 13.30
CA ALA A 48 -21.47 26.30 12.76
C ALA A 48 -20.79 26.16 11.39
N LEU A 49 -20.94 27.16 10.52
CA LEU A 49 -20.30 27.18 9.20
C LEU A 49 -18.77 27.21 9.32
N ASP A 50 -18.22 27.99 10.25
CA ASP A 50 -16.77 28.04 10.52
C ASP A 50 -16.24 26.70 11.04
N GLU A 51 -17.00 25.98 11.86
CA GLU A 51 -16.65 24.64 12.33
C GLU A 51 -16.67 23.62 11.18
N ASP A 52 -17.68 23.70 10.31
CA ASP A 52 -17.77 22.82 9.14
C ASP A 52 -16.64 23.09 8.14
N ILE A 53 -16.31 24.36 7.87
CA ILE A 53 -15.17 24.75 7.03
C ILE A 53 -13.86 24.20 7.59
N LYS A 54 -13.67 24.22 8.92
CA LYS A 54 -12.47 23.65 9.53
C LYS A 54 -12.39 22.14 9.31
N LYS A 55 -13.48 21.41 9.53
CA LYS A 55 -13.54 19.96 9.30
C LYS A 55 -13.31 19.61 7.84
N ASP A 56 -13.88 20.37 6.91
CA ASP A 56 -13.69 20.15 5.47
C ASP A 56 -12.23 20.39 5.06
N ASN A 57 -11.58 21.42 5.60
CA ASN A 57 -10.15 21.66 5.34
C ASN A 57 -9.26 20.56 5.92
N GLU A 58 -9.58 20.05 7.11
CA GLU A 58 -8.90 18.89 7.70
C GLU A 58 -9.08 17.64 6.83
N GLY A 59 -10.32 17.37 6.40
CA GLY A 59 -10.63 16.25 5.50
C GLY A 59 -9.91 16.36 4.16
N LYS A 60 -9.88 17.57 3.56
CA LYS A 60 -9.14 17.83 2.32
C LYS A 60 -7.66 17.48 2.45
N LYS A 61 -7.03 17.91 3.55
CA LYS A 61 -5.62 17.60 3.82
C LYS A 61 -5.39 16.09 3.94
N GLU A 62 -6.28 15.37 4.62
CA GLU A 62 -6.19 13.92 4.75
C GLU A 62 -6.28 13.22 3.37
N TYR A 63 -7.17 13.68 2.50
CA TYR A 63 -7.24 13.17 1.13
C TYR A 63 -5.99 13.47 0.31
N GLU A 64 -5.43 14.68 0.42
CA GLU A 64 -4.17 15.04 -0.25
C GLU A 64 -3.02 14.12 0.21
N ASP A 65 -2.91 13.85 1.51
CA ASP A 65 -1.92 12.93 2.08
C ASP A 65 -2.10 11.50 1.56
N GLN A 66 -3.36 11.02 1.47
CA GLN A 66 -3.66 9.70 0.91
C GLN A 66 -3.31 9.61 -0.58
N ILE A 67 -3.64 10.64 -1.37
CA ILE A 67 -3.31 10.71 -2.79
C ILE A 67 -1.78 10.70 -2.98
N ALA A 68 -1.03 11.46 -2.19
CA ALA A 68 0.43 11.47 -2.23
C ALA A 68 1.01 10.08 -1.92
N ARG A 69 0.48 9.41 -0.89
CA ARG A 69 0.89 8.05 -0.52
C ARG A 69 0.60 7.03 -1.63
N LEU A 70 -0.59 7.08 -2.22
CA LEU A 70 -0.98 6.20 -3.32
C LEU A 70 -0.12 6.44 -4.57
N SER A 71 0.15 7.70 -4.90
CA SER A 71 0.99 8.08 -6.04
C SER A 71 2.42 7.54 -5.89
N ARG A 72 3.00 7.66 -4.69
CA ARG A 72 4.32 7.08 -4.38
C ARG A 72 4.30 5.56 -4.52
N ARG A 73 3.26 4.90 -4.00
CA ARG A 73 3.13 3.45 -4.08
C ARG A 73 2.97 2.96 -5.51
N LYS A 74 2.21 3.69 -6.33
CA LYS A 74 2.08 3.44 -7.77
C LYS A 74 3.44 3.50 -8.46
N ALA A 75 4.20 4.57 -8.26
CA ALA A 75 5.53 4.73 -8.85
C ALA A 75 6.49 3.60 -8.43
N THR A 76 6.47 3.19 -7.15
CA THR A 76 7.28 2.05 -6.68
C THR A 76 6.87 0.73 -7.33
N LEU A 77 5.57 0.48 -7.50
CA LEU A 77 5.09 -0.74 -8.15
C LEU A 77 5.43 -0.77 -9.64
N GLU A 78 5.28 0.36 -10.34
CA GLU A 78 5.67 0.49 -11.74
C GLU A 78 7.17 0.22 -11.93
N ALA A 79 8.02 0.75 -11.05
CA ALA A 79 9.45 0.46 -11.08
C ALA A 79 9.75 -1.04 -10.88
N ARG A 80 9.09 -1.69 -9.91
CA ARG A 80 9.25 -3.14 -9.67
C ARG A 80 8.77 -3.99 -10.85
N VAL A 81 7.68 -3.60 -11.50
CA VAL A 81 7.19 -4.30 -12.69
C VAL A 81 8.20 -4.17 -13.83
N ALA A 82 8.77 -2.98 -14.04
CA ALA A 82 9.81 -2.76 -15.05
C ALA A 82 11.07 -3.60 -14.76
N GLU A 83 11.54 -3.61 -13.52
CA GLU A 83 12.69 -4.41 -13.08
C GLU A 83 12.44 -5.91 -13.27
N ASN A 84 11.29 -6.42 -12.81
CA ASN A 84 10.93 -7.82 -12.96
C ASN A 84 10.82 -8.22 -14.44
N LYS A 85 10.31 -7.33 -15.29
CA LYS A 85 10.23 -7.59 -16.72
C LYS A 85 11.62 -7.67 -17.36
N ALA A 86 12.51 -6.72 -17.04
CA ALA A 86 13.90 -6.77 -17.51
C ALA A 86 14.62 -8.04 -17.02
N TRP A 87 14.35 -8.45 -15.78
CA TRP A 87 14.90 -9.70 -15.23
C TRP A 87 14.35 -10.93 -15.96
N ALA A 88 13.05 -10.99 -16.23
CA ALA A 88 12.44 -12.07 -17.00
C ALA A 88 12.99 -12.15 -18.43
N ASP A 89 13.15 -11.01 -19.11
CA ASP A 89 13.74 -10.94 -20.45
C ASP A 89 15.18 -11.47 -20.45
N THR A 90 15.96 -11.17 -19.40
CA THR A 90 17.32 -11.70 -19.22
C THR A 90 17.31 -13.20 -18.91
N TYR A 91 16.38 -13.66 -18.07
CA TYR A 91 16.20 -15.06 -17.73
C TYR A 91 15.90 -15.90 -18.97
N ASP A 92 14.97 -15.45 -19.82
CA ASP A 92 14.61 -16.14 -21.06
C ASP A 92 15.78 -16.19 -22.05
N SER A 93 16.58 -15.11 -22.13
CA SER A 93 17.79 -15.05 -22.96
C SER A 93 18.87 -16.03 -22.48
N ASP A 94 19.12 -16.12 -21.18
CA ASP A 94 20.30 -16.82 -20.66
C ASP A 94 20.01 -18.26 -20.23
N ILE A 95 18.82 -18.52 -19.68
CA ILE A 95 18.45 -19.82 -19.11
C ILE A 95 17.66 -20.68 -20.09
N GLY A 96 16.88 -20.08 -21.00
CA GLY A 96 16.25 -20.81 -22.11
C GLY A 96 17.26 -21.67 -22.90
N PRO A 97 18.38 -21.10 -23.37
CA PRO A 97 19.44 -21.85 -24.03
C PRO A 97 20.19 -22.81 -23.11
N PHE A 98 20.15 -22.59 -21.79
CA PHE A 98 20.80 -23.48 -20.82
C PHE A 98 20.09 -24.83 -20.74
N GLN A 99 18.75 -24.82 -20.80
CA GLN A 99 17.98 -26.07 -20.83
C GLN A 99 18.28 -26.89 -22.10
N ASP A 100 18.34 -26.22 -23.26
CA ASP A 100 18.71 -26.88 -24.52
C ASP A 100 20.14 -27.45 -24.48
N ARG A 101 21.09 -26.70 -23.89
CA ARG A 101 22.47 -27.17 -23.70
C ARG A 101 22.55 -28.35 -22.73
N TYR A 102 21.74 -28.33 -21.67
CA TYR A 102 21.67 -29.42 -20.71
C TYR A 102 21.15 -30.71 -21.37
N ASP A 103 20.05 -30.62 -22.12
CA ASP A 103 19.49 -31.77 -22.84
C ASP A 103 20.44 -32.30 -23.90
N ALA A 104 21.17 -31.42 -24.61
CA ALA A 104 22.20 -31.80 -25.56
C ALA A 104 23.36 -32.55 -24.86
N LEU A 105 23.84 -32.03 -23.72
CA LEU A 105 24.90 -32.65 -22.93
C LEU A 105 24.50 -34.04 -22.41
N VAL A 106 23.27 -34.18 -21.91
CA VAL A 106 22.75 -35.47 -21.43
C VAL A 106 22.73 -36.52 -22.56
N LYS A 107 22.26 -36.13 -23.76
CA LYS A 107 22.30 -37.01 -24.94
C LYS A 107 23.71 -37.41 -25.32
N GLU A 108 24.65 -36.47 -25.32
CA GLU A 108 26.06 -36.74 -25.62
C GLU A 108 26.67 -37.73 -24.61
N ILE A 109 26.39 -37.55 -23.32
CA ILE A 109 26.82 -38.47 -22.27
C ILE A 109 26.27 -39.89 -22.51
N HIS A 110 24.99 -40.02 -22.89
CA HIS A 110 24.41 -41.33 -23.21
C HIS A 110 25.12 -42.01 -24.38
N HIS A 111 25.41 -41.26 -25.45
CA HIS A 111 26.18 -41.78 -26.58
C HIS A 111 27.59 -42.19 -26.18
N LEU A 112 28.27 -41.39 -25.37
CA LEU A 112 29.62 -41.68 -24.89
C LEU A 112 29.65 -42.98 -24.07
N TYR A 113 28.70 -43.19 -23.17
CA TYR A 113 28.60 -44.43 -22.41
C TYR A 113 28.27 -45.63 -23.30
N ALA A 114 27.34 -45.48 -24.26
CA ALA A 114 27.02 -46.53 -25.21
C ALA A 114 28.26 -46.94 -26.02
N ASP A 115 28.99 -45.98 -26.57
CA ASP A 115 30.23 -46.21 -27.31
C ASP A 115 31.33 -46.84 -26.44
N ALA A 116 31.48 -46.37 -25.20
CA ALA A 116 32.43 -46.94 -24.26
C ALA A 116 32.14 -48.42 -23.98
N THR A 117 30.87 -48.81 -23.82
CA THR A 117 30.50 -50.23 -23.61
C THR A 117 30.82 -51.10 -24.84
N VAL A 118 30.57 -50.59 -26.05
CA VAL A 118 30.89 -51.29 -27.30
C VAL A 118 32.41 -51.46 -27.44
N ARG A 119 33.18 -50.39 -27.24
CA ARG A 119 34.65 -50.43 -27.31
C ARG A 119 35.23 -51.32 -26.21
N HIS A 120 34.65 -51.31 -25.02
CA HIS A 120 35.07 -52.20 -23.93
C HIS A 120 34.87 -53.67 -24.30
N LYS A 121 33.73 -54.03 -24.91
CA LYS A 121 33.50 -55.38 -25.43
C LYS A 121 34.54 -55.77 -26.48
N VAL A 122 34.81 -54.90 -27.45
CA VAL A 122 35.82 -55.13 -28.49
C VAL A 122 37.22 -55.29 -27.88
N ALA A 123 37.57 -54.49 -26.89
CA ALA A 123 38.85 -54.58 -26.19
C ALA A 123 39.00 -55.92 -25.45
N ILE A 124 37.95 -56.40 -24.77
CA ILE A 124 37.96 -57.73 -24.14
C ILE A 124 38.14 -58.84 -25.19
N GLU A 125 37.42 -58.77 -26.32
CA GLU A 125 37.57 -59.75 -27.40
C GLU A 125 39.00 -59.78 -27.97
N LEU A 126 39.66 -58.62 -28.09
CA LEU A 126 41.06 -58.54 -28.51
C LEU A 126 42.00 -59.17 -27.48
N LEU A 127 41.80 -58.89 -26.18
CA LEU A 127 42.58 -59.51 -25.11
C LEU A 127 42.44 -61.04 -25.09
N MET A 128 41.23 -61.55 -25.36
CA MET A 128 41.00 -62.99 -25.47
C MET A 128 41.78 -63.63 -26.63
N LYS A 129 41.81 -62.96 -27.79
CA LYS A 129 42.46 -63.48 -29.01
C LYS A 129 43.99 -63.42 -28.96
N GLU A 130 44.53 -62.25 -28.61
CA GLU A 130 45.97 -61.98 -28.74
C GLU A 130 46.78 -62.31 -27.48
N PHE A 131 46.14 -62.27 -26.30
CA PHE A 131 46.81 -62.39 -25.00
C PHE A 131 46.31 -63.55 -24.15
N GLN A 132 45.49 -64.46 -24.70
CA GLN A 132 44.90 -65.60 -23.98
C GLN A 132 44.16 -65.20 -22.70
N TYR A 133 43.59 -63.99 -22.66
CA TYR A 133 42.80 -63.52 -21.52
C TYR A 133 41.56 -64.40 -21.34
N HIS A 134 41.33 -64.92 -20.13
CA HIS A 134 40.10 -65.64 -19.79
C HIS A 134 39.24 -64.77 -18.86
N PRO A 135 37.96 -64.49 -19.21
CA PRO A 135 37.09 -63.59 -18.42
C PRO A 135 36.91 -63.99 -16.95
N ILE A 136 37.05 -65.28 -16.63
CA ILE A 136 36.98 -65.84 -15.26
C ILE A 136 38.15 -65.38 -14.37
N PHE A 137 39.29 -64.97 -14.95
CA PHE A 137 40.42 -64.41 -14.19
C PHE A 137 40.25 -62.92 -13.86
N LYS A 138 39.13 -62.30 -14.25
CA LYS A 138 38.75 -60.97 -13.78
C LYS A 138 38.59 -61.04 -12.25
N ARG A 139 39.40 -60.28 -11.53
CA ARG A 139 39.31 -60.22 -10.06
C ARG A 139 38.01 -59.46 -9.70
N TRP A 140 37.34 -59.87 -8.63
CA TRP A 140 36.09 -59.25 -8.17
C TRP A 140 36.25 -57.79 -7.71
N ASN A 141 37.49 -57.33 -7.49
CA ASN A 141 37.87 -55.95 -7.16
C ASN A 141 38.42 -55.18 -8.38
N ASP A 142 38.30 -55.72 -9.60
CA ASP A 142 38.75 -55.08 -10.83
C ASP A 142 37.56 -54.37 -11.50
N ASP A 143 37.17 -53.23 -10.92
CA ASP A 143 36.13 -52.36 -11.46
C ASP A 143 36.72 -51.42 -12.52
N PHE A 144 36.32 -51.62 -13.77
CA PHE A 144 36.64 -50.71 -14.86
C PHE A 144 35.81 -49.43 -14.69
N SER A 145 36.32 -48.47 -13.92
CA SER A 145 35.69 -47.15 -13.78
C SER A 145 36.19 -46.22 -14.90
N SER A 146 35.28 -45.85 -15.81
CA SER A 146 35.53 -44.78 -16.77
C SER A 146 35.33 -43.44 -16.06
N THR A 147 36.28 -43.05 -15.21
CA THR A 147 36.28 -41.69 -14.68
C THR A 147 36.59 -40.73 -15.83
N PRO A 148 35.73 -39.73 -16.13
CA PRO A 148 36.02 -38.74 -17.15
C PRO A 148 37.34 -38.03 -16.82
N PHE A 149 38.28 -38.00 -17.75
CA PHE A 149 39.54 -37.28 -17.58
C PHE A 149 39.25 -35.80 -17.32
N LYS A 150 39.61 -35.32 -16.13
CA LYS A 150 39.60 -33.89 -15.80
C LYS A 150 41.00 -33.33 -16.08
N PRO A 151 41.21 -32.54 -17.15
CA PRO A 151 42.49 -31.87 -17.34
C PRO A 151 42.78 -30.95 -16.16
N ALA A 152 44.04 -30.90 -15.73
CA ALA A 152 44.48 -29.90 -14.77
C ALA A 152 44.21 -28.52 -15.37
N ALA A 153 43.52 -27.65 -14.61
CA ALA A 153 43.36 -26.26 -15.01
C ALA A 153 44.77 -25.66 -15.21
N ALA A 154 45.02 -25.16 -16.41
CA ALA A 154 46.22 -24.39 -16.72
C ALA A 154 46.17 -23.02 -16.02
#